data_AF-A0A174I653-F1
#
_entry.id   AF-A0A174I653-F1
#
_cell.length_a   1.000
_cell.length_b   1.000
_cell.length_c   1.000
_cell.angle_alpha   90.00
_cell.angle_beta   90.00
_cell.angle_gamma   90.00
#
_symmetry.space_group_name_H-M   'P 1'
#
loop_
_entity.id
_entity.type
_entity.pdbx_description
1 polymer ?
#
loop_
_entity_poly.entity_id
_entity_poly.type
_entity_poly.pdbx_seq_one_letter_code
_entity_poly.pdbx_strand_id
1 'polypeptide(L)'
;MAGRPKKKPEYNPELQFNNFLQELKDAYEEADSLRSLADELNISLLKLRKLLITADVFTSDICTEINDLYQSGKKIPEIMKLTSLSRASVHSYLPYTKGLYNAAEISINAERCRTYKIRQEQVRLLKEMPSEENLWQAVIAFQDYPFKTATGLPFRYKLKVGKNGEYNRELLIDRREKSKSLAWSSVVLAFENSKRISEEVKKPKALGDIRGVSYIYPILWRFSLIRVPEAIEKRMGK
;
A
#
# COMPACT_ATOMS: atom_id res chain seq x y z
N MET A 1 26.08 20.43 -2.70
CA MET A 1 25.08 19.69 -3.51
C MET A 1 23.84 19.49 -2.65
N ALA A 2 22.67 19.98 -3.04
CA ALA A 2 21.45 19.73 -2.29
C ALA A 2 21.12 18.23 -2.32
N GLY A 3 20.85 17.64 -1.15
CA GLY A 3 20.47 16.22 -1.05
C GLY A 3 19.18 15.93 -1.83
N ARG A 4 18.93 14.65 -2.11
CA ARG A 4 17.70 14.24 -2.83
C ARG A 4 16.47 14.77 -2.07
N PRO A 5 15.53 15.47 -2.74
CA PRO A 5 14.32 15.98 -2.10
C PRO A 5 13.57 14.87 -1.36
N LYS A 6 13.10 15.18 -0.15
CA LYS A 6 12.30 14.26 0.65
C LYS A 6 11.00 13.99 -0.10
N LYS A 7 10.68 12.71 -0.32
CA LYS A 7 9.37 12.34 -0.84
C LYS A 7 8.33 12.60 0.26
N LYS A 8 7.18 13.17 -0.10
CA LYS A 8 6.12 13.64 0.82
C LYS A 8 6.67 14.53 1.95
N PRO A 9 7.12 15.76 1.63
CA PRO A 9 7.65 16.67 2.65
C PRO A 9 6.59 17.11 3.67
N GLU A 10 5.31 17.11 3.27
CA GLU A 10 4.17 17.55 4.08
C GLU A 10 3.58 16.45 4.98
N TYR A 11 3.95 15.18 4.78
CA TYR A 11 3.42 14.07 5.58
C TYR A 11 3.88 14.19 7.05
N ASN A 12 2.93 14.50 7.93
CA ASN A 12 3.14 14.59 9.36
C ASN A 12 2.11 13.73 10.12
N PRO A 13 2.49 12.54 10.62
CA PRO A 13 1.56 11.64 11.30
C PRO A 13 1.06 12.19 12.65
N GLU A 14 1.85 13.02 13.33
CA GLU A 14 1.45 13.64 14.60
C GLU A 14 0.37 14.69 14.37
N LEU A 15 0.57 15.56 13.35
CA LEU A 15 -0.43 16.56 12.96
C LEU A 15 -1.76 15.89 12.54
N GLN A 16 -1.70 14.82 11.74
CA GLN A 16 -2.90 14.08 11.35
C GLN A 16 -3.61 13.45 12.55
N PHE A 17 -2.85 12.88 13.49
CA PHE A 17 -3.44 12.30 14.70
C PHE A 17 -4.09 13.37 15.57
N ASN A 18 -3.46 14.54 15.73
CA ASN A 18 -4.03 15.66 16.48
C ASN A 18 -5.30 16.22 15.84
N ASN A 19 -5.33 16.37 14.50
CA ASN A 19 -6.54 16.78 13.80
C ASN A 19 -7.67 15.77 13.99
N PHE A 20 -7.37 14.48 13.88
CA PHE A 20 -8.35 13.43 14.17
C PHE A 20 -8.84 13.49 15.62
N LEU A 21 -7.97 13.75 16.60
CA LEU A 21 -8.39 13.91 17.99
C LEU A 21 -9.32 15.11 18.13
N GLN A 22 -9.06 16.23 17.45
CA GLN A 22 -9.94 17.39 17.49
C GLN A 22 -11.32 17.08 16.90
N GLU A 23 -11.40 16.48 15.71
CA GLU A 23 -12.67 16.03 15.12
C GLU A 23 -13.41 15.05 16.03
N LEU A 24 -12.68 14.17 16.72
CA LEU A 24 -13.25 13.24 17.69
C LEU A 24 -13.84 13.94 18.91
N LYS A 25 -13.26 15.06 19.37
CA LYS A 25 -13.82 15.86 20.47
C LYS A 25 -15.18 16.41 20.05
N ASP A 26 -15.22 17.06 18.89
CA ASP A 26 -16.43 17.66 18.36
C ASP A 26 -17.53 16.60 18.18
N ALA A 27 -17.18 15.43 17.63
CA ALA A 27 -18.11 14.30 17.49
C ALA A 27 -18.56 13.71 18.84
N TYR A 28 -17.72 13.76 19.88
CA TYR A 28 -18.07 13.27 21.21
C TYR A 28 -19.06 14.19 21.94
N GLU A 29 -18.95 15.50 21.75
CA GLU A 29 -19.89 16.48 22.32
C GLU A 29 -21.31 16.29 21.77
N GLU A 30 -21.43 15.92 20.50
CA GLU A 30 -22.72 15.69 19.81
C GLU A 30 -23.23 14.24 19.93
N ALA A 31 -22.45 13.32 20.52
CA ALA A 31 -22.81 11.90 20.53
C ALA A 31 -23.81 11.54 21.64
N ASP A 32 -24.90 10.86 21.25
CA ASP A 32 -25.88 10.32 22.21
C ASP A 32 -25.28 9.31 23.20
N SER A 33 -24.27 8.55 22.76
CA SER A 33 -23.61 7.54 23.58
C SER A 33 -22.23 7.17 23.03
N LEU A 34 -21.36 6.66 23.90
CA LEU A 34 -20.08 6.10 23.46
C LEU A 34 -20.23 4.88 22.53
N ARG A 35 -21.35 4.15 22.60
CA ARG A 35 -21.56 2.98 21.74
C ARG A 35 -21.89 3.40 20.31
N SER A 36 -22.82 4.33 20.14
CA SER A 36 -23.18 4.87 18.82
C SER A 36 -21.98 5.50 18.14
N LEU A 37 -21.20 6.31 18.86
CA LEU A 37 -19.98 6.91 18.31
C LEU A 37 -18.92 5.85 17.93
N ALA A 38 -18.77 4.79 18.73
CA ALA A 38 -17.84 3.70 18.42
C ALA A 38 -18.25 2.95 17.14
N ASP A 39 -19.55 2.71 16.97
CA ASP A 39 -20.11 2.04 15.80
C ASP A 39 -19.97 2.91 14.53
N GLU A 40 -20.26 4.21 14.62
CA GLU A 40 -20.10 5.17 13.53
C GLU A 40 -18.64 5.25 13.05
N LEU A 41 -17.70 5.32 13.99
CA LEU A 41 -16.26 5.34 13.70
C LEU A 41 -15.71 3.95 13.33
N ASN A 42 -16.53 2.89 13.41
CA ASN A 42 -16.14 1.50 13.21
C ASN A 42 -14.90 1.10 14.03
N ILE A 43 -14.90 1.44 15.32
CA ILE A 43 -13.84 1.09 16.27
C ILE A 43 -14.41 0.44 17.52
N SER A 44 -13.60 -0.40 18.19
CA SER A 44 -14.01 -0.95 19.49
C SER A 44 -14.20 0.17 20.52
N LEU A 45 -15.20 0.02 21.39
CA LEU A 45 -15.46 0.92 22.52
C LEU A 45 -14.22 1.17 23.39
N LEU A 46 -13.39 0.14 23.60
CA LEU A 46 -12.12 0.24 24.34
C LEU A 46 -11.15 1.23 23.66
N LYS A 47 -11.03 1.14 22.33
CA LYS A 47 -10.18 2.04 21.55
C LYS A 47 -10.74 3.47 21.59
N LEU A 48 -12.06 3.63 21.42
CA LEU A 48 -12.72 4.95 21.51
C LEU A 48 -12.41 5.60 22.86
N ARG A 49 -12.65 4.90 23.98
CA ARG A 49 -12.36 5.43 25.32
C ARG A 49 -10.92 5.91 25.45
N LYS A 50 -9.95 5.10 25.04
CA LYS A 50 -8.53 5.50 25.08
C LYS A 50 -8.24 6.73 24.22
N LEU A 51 -8.88 6.86 23.06
CA LEU A 51 -8.74 8.03 22.20
C LEU A 51 -9.33 9.28 22.86
N LEU A 52 -10.51 9.19 23.49
CA LEU A 52 -11.12 10.30 24.20
C LEU A 52 -10.30 10.72 25.44
N ILE A 53 -9.68 9.78 26.14
CA ILE A 53 -8.69 10.06 27.20
C ILE A 53 -7.48 10.79 26.62
N THR A 54 -6.99 10.38 25.45
CA THR A 54 -5.86 11.03 24.78
C THR A 54 -6.20 12.43 24.31
N ALA A 55 -7.46 12.65 23.91
CA ALA A 55 -8.02 13.93 23.56
C ALA A 55 -8.32 14.81 24.79
N ASP A 56 -8.18 14.29 26.02
CA ASP A 56 -8.47 15.01 27.27
C ASP A 56 -9.95 15.46 27.39
N VAL A 57 -10.88 14.64 26.88
CA VAL A 57 -12.34 14.90 26.97
C VAL A 57 -13.12 13.82 27.72
N PHE A 58 -12.49 12.67 27.99
CA PHE A 58 -13.09 11.62 28.82
C PHE A 58 -12.36 11.51 30.15
N THR A 59 -13.10 11.69 31.24
CA THR A 59 -12.57 11.55 32.61
C THR A 59 -13.57 10.85 33.52
N SER A 60 -13.04 10.22 34.57
CA SER A 60 -13.76 9.58 35.67
C SER A 60 -12.78 9.40 36.84
N ASP A 61 -13.24 9.21 38.07
CA ASP A 61 -12.35 9.07 39.25
C ASP A 61 -11.26 7.99 39.04
N ILE A 62 -11.64 6.81 38.55
CA ILE A 62 -10.72 5.71 38.23
C ILE A 62 -9.74 6.10 37.11
N CYS A 63 -10.20 6.87 36.13
CA CYS A 63 -9.38 7.29 34.99
C CYS A 63 -8.32 8.29 35.45
N THR A 64 -8.71 9.27 36.25
CA THR A 64 -7.81 10.25 36.87
C THR A 64 -6.77 9.54 37.73
N GLU A 65 -7.20 8.66 38.65
CA GLU A 65 -6.28 7.92 39.52
C GLU A 65 -5.26 7.10 38.72
N ILE A 66 -5.70 6.35 37.71
CA ILE A 66 -4.81 5.55 36.86
C ILE A 66 -3.83 6.43 36.09
N ASN A 67 -4.29 7.55 35.52
CA ASN A 67 -3.46 8.44 34.73
C ASN A 67 -2.42 9.17 35.60
N ASP A 68 -2.80 9.62 36.79
CA ASP A 68 -1.87 10.26 37.73
C ASP A 68 -0.76 9.29 38.15
N LEU A 69 -1.13 8.05 38.48
CA LEU A 69 -0.16 7.01 38.80
C LEU A 69 0.76 6.71 37.62
N TYR A 70 0.21 6.64 36.40
CA TYR A 70 0.99 6.40 35.18
C TYR A 70 1.95 7.55 34.87
N GLN A 71 1.50 8.80 34.98
CA GLN A 71 2.32 10.00 34.80
C GLN A 71 3.42 10.13 35.87
N SER A 72 3.18 9.65 37.08
CA SER A 72 4.20 9.55 38.15
C SER A 72 5.26 8.46 37.91
N GLY A 73 5.18 7.73 36.78
CA GLY A 73 6.16 6.73 36.36
C GLY A 73 5.92 5.32 36.92
N LYS A 74 4.77 5.06 37.55
CA LYS A 74 4.42 3.73 38.06
C LYS A 74 4.22 2.74 36.92
N LYS A 75 4.73 1.52 37.09
CA LYS A 75 4.52 0.43 36.13
C LYS A 75 3.13 -0.17 36.31
N ILE A 76 2.60 -0.77 35.25
CA ILE A 76 1.27 -1.42 35.25
C ILE A 76 1.04 -2.35 36.46
N PRO A 77 1.98 -3.22 36.88
CA PRO A 77 1.77 -4.07 38.06
C PRO A 77 1.61 -3.29 39.37
N GLU A 78 2.28 -2.14 39.51
CA GLU A 78 2.14 -1.28 40.69
C GLU A 78 0.79 -0.58 40.70
N ILE A 79 0.34 -0.06 39.54
CA ILE A 79 -0.98 0.55 39.38
C ILE A 79 -2.08 -0.45 39.72
N MET A 80 -1.97 -1.69 39.24
CA MET A 80 -2.91 -2.77 39.59
C MET A 80 -2.96 -3.01 41.10
N LYS A 81 -1.82 -3.00 41.79
CA LYS A 81 -1.74 -3.22 43.24
C LYS A 81 -2.37 -2.06 44.02
N LEU A 82 -2.14 -0.81 43.58
CA LEU A 82 -2.65 0.39 44.25
C LEU A 82 -4.17 0.55 44.05
N THR A 83 -4.66 0.29 42.84
CA THR A 83 -6.09 0.47 42.48
C THR A 83 -6.93 -0.79 42.72
N SER A 84 -6.30 -1.93 43.02
CA SER A 84 -6.95 -3.27 43.06
C SER A 84 -7.66 -3.67 41.75
N LEU A 85 -7.30 -3.04 40.63
CA LEU A 85 -7.91 -3.32 39.33
C LEU A 85 -7.19 -4.42 38.55
N SER A 86 -7.95 -5.10 37.70
CA SER A 86 -7.39 -6.05 36.74
C SER A 86 -6.52 -5.34 35.70
N ARG A 87 -5.55 -6.06 35.13
CA ARG A 87 -4.67 -5.55 34.07
C ARG A 87 -5.46 -4.97 32.89
N ALA A 88 -6.54 -5.64 32.50
CA ALA A 88 -7.39 -5.21 31.40
C ALA A 88 -8.12 -3.90 31.73
N SER A 89 -8.61 -3.75 32.97
CA SER A 89 -9.24 -2.52 33.44
C SER A 89 -8.24 -1.36 33.43
N VAL A 90 -7.04 -1.56 33.99
CA VAL A 90 -5.97 -0.54 33.97
C VAL A 90 -5.65 -0.09 32.54
N HIS A 91 -5.43 -1.02 31.61
CA HIS A 91 -5.14 -0.66 30.22
C HIS A 91 -6.27 0.09 29.50
N SER A 92 -7.52 -0.07 29.96
CA SER A 92 -8.68 0.61 29.38
C SER A 92 -8.74 2.10 29.69
N TYR A 93 -8.09 2.54 30.76
CA TYR A 93 -8.06 3.93 31.21
C TYR A 93 -6.74 4.65 30.92
N LEU A 94 -5.77 3.96 30.33
CA LEU A 94 -4.53 4.60 29.88
C LEU A 94 -4.73 5.31 28.53
N PRO A 95 -3.95 6.35 28.22
CA PRO A 95 -4.00 7.00 26.92
C PRO A 95 -3.69 6.04 25.77
N TYR A 96 -4.15 6.37 24.57
CA TYR A 96 -3.82 5.67 23.34
C TYR A 96 -2.44 6.10 22.87
N THR A 97 -1.56 5.12 22.66
CA THR A 97 -0.14 5.36 22.35
C THR A 97 0.26 4.96 20.94
N LYS A 98 -0.68 4.42 20.15
CA LYS A 98 -0.42 4.01 18.77
C LYS A 98 -0.75 5.18 17.82
N GLY A 99 -0.21 5.15 16.61
CA GLY A 99 -0.57 6.13 15.58
C GLY A 99 -1.97 5.89 14.99
N LEU A 100 -2.40 6.83 14.15
CA LEU A 100 -3.61 6.71 13.35
C LEU A 100 -3.44 5.63 12.27
N TYR A 101 -4.27 4.59 12.32
CA TYR A 101 -4.36 3.59 11.25
C TYR A 101 -5.41 4.04 10.23
N ASN A 102 -5.21 3.69 8.95
CA ASN A 102 -6.12 4.04 7.85
C ASN A 102 -6.35 5.55 7.66
N ALA A 103 -5.37 6.38 8.04
CA ALA A 103 -5.40 7.81 7.75
C ALA A 103 -5.54 8.07 6.24
N ALA A 104 -6.17 9.19 5.88
CA ALA A 104 -6.35 9.61 4.49
C ALA A 104 -5.01 9.66 3.74
N GLU A 105 -3.96 10.13 4.41
CA GLU A 105 -2.61 10.07 3.90
C GLU A 105 -1.75 9.10 4.73
N ILE A 106 -1.14 8.13 4.05
CA ILE A 106 -0.27 7.13 4.68
C ILE A 106 1.20 7.39 4.38
N SER A 107 2.07 6.85 5.24
CA SER A 107 3.52 6.91 5.05
C SER A 107 3.93 6.26 3.73
N ILE A 108 5.06 6.72 3.17
CA ILE A 108 5.62 6.15 1.93
C ILE A 108 5.87 4.64 2.03
N ASN A 109 6.30 4.16 3.20
CA ASN A 109 6.51 2.74 3.41
C ASN A 109 5.19 1.96 3.40
N ALA A 110 4.13 2.53 3.98
CA ALA A 110 2.79 1.94 3.91
C ALA A 110 2.26 1.91 2.46
N GLU A 111 2.47 2.97 1.67
CA GLU A 111 2.14 2.97 0.24
C GLU A 111 2.88 1.86 -0.51
N ARG A 112 4.21 1.75 -0.31
CA ARG A 112 5.03 0.71 -0.93
C ARG A 112 4.54 -0.68 -0.58
N CYS A 113 4.24 -0.93 0.68
CA CYS A 113 3.70 -2.22 1.14
C CYS A 113 2.33 -2.50 0.51
N ARG A 114 1.44 -1.50 0.43
CA ARG A 114 0.12 -1.63 -0.20
C ARG A 114 0.25 -1.95 -1.69
N THR A 115 1.03 -1.17 -2.42
CA THR A 115 1.30 -1.39 -3.84
C THR A 115 1.94 -2.76 -4.08
N TYR A 116 2.89 -3.17 -3.24
CA TYR A 116 3.51 -4.50 -3.33
C TYR A 116 2.47 -5.62 -3.18
N LYS A 117 1.61 -5.55 -2.15
CA LYS A 117 0.54 -6.54 -1.94
C LYS A 117 -0.42 -6.61 -3.11
N ILE A 118 -0.89 -5.46 -3.60
CA ILE A 118 -1.78 -5.40 -4.78
C ILE A 118 -1.13 -6.08 -5.98
N ARG A 119 0.14 -5.77 -6.26
CA ARG A 119 0.89 -6.39 -7.36
C ARG A 119 1.01 -7.91 -7.21
N GLN A 120 1.33 -8.40 -6.01
CA GLN A 120 1.41 -9.84 -5.77
C GLN A 120 0.06 -10.52 -5.98
N GLU A 121 -1.02 -9.89 -5.53
CA GLU A 121 -2.37 -10.45 -5.69
C GLU A 121 -2.80 -10.51 -7.16
N GLN A 122 -2.57 -9.44 -7.94
CA GLN A 122 -2.90 -9.47 -9.36
C GLN A 122 -2.07 -10.50 -10.13
N VAL A 123 -0.80 -10.70 -9.76
CA VAL A 123 0.01 -11.79 -10.35
C VAL A 123 -0.50 -13.16 -9.94
N ARG A 124 -0.95 -13.35 -8.68
CA ARG A 124 -1.54 -14.60 -8.21
C ARG A 124 -2.80 -14.94 -9.02
N LEU A 125 -3.74 -13.99 -9.14
CA LEU A 125 -4.98 -14.16 -9.90
C LEU A 125 -4.72 -14.46 -11.39
N LEU A 126 -3.75 -13.76 -11.99
CA LEU A 126 -3.34 -14.00 -13.37
C LEU A 126 -2.76 -15.40 -13.59
N LYS A 127 -2.01 -15.94 -12.62
CA LYS A 127 -1.48 -17.30 -12.71
C LYS A 127 -2.56 -18.36 -12.52
N GLU A 128 -3.50 -18.13 -11.61
CA GLU A 128 -4.61 -19.05 -11.35
C GLU A 128 -5.60 -19.09 -12.51
N MET A 129 -5.88 -17.93 -13.11
CA MET A 129 -6.75 -17.79 -14.27
C MET A 129 -6.08 -16.91 -15.33
N PRO A 130 -5.32 -17.51 -16.28
CA PRO A 130 -4.61 -16.80 -17.35
C PRO A 130 -5.52 -16.19 -18.43
N SER A 131 -6.29 -15.16 -18.09
CA SER A 131 -7.18 -14.42 -18.99
C SER A 131 -6.61 -13.05 -19.41
N GLU A 132 -7.10 -12.49 -20.52
CA GLU A 132 -6.76 -11.11 -20.94
C GLU A 132 -7.16 -10.09 -19.86
N GLU A 133 -8.30 -10.30 -19.19
CA GLU A 133 -8.77 -9.41 -18.12
C GLU A 133 -7.81 -9.41 -16.93
N ASN A 134 -7.38 -10.58 -16.46
CA ASN A 134 -6.42 -10.65 -15.37
C ASN A 134 -5.05 -10.09 -15.78
N LEU A 135 -4.66 -10.25 -17.05
CA LEU A 135 -3.45 -9.63 -17.58
C LEU A 135 -3.56 -8.11 -17.53
N TRP A 136 -4.73 -7.58 -17.90
CA TRP A 136 -5.02 -6.16 -17.86
C TRP A 136 -4.93 -5.59 -16.44
N GLN A 137 -5.53 -6.26 -15.45
CA GLN A 137 -5.45 -5.85 -14.05
C GLN A 137 -4.01 -5.87 -13.51
N ALA A 138 -3.22 -6.89 -13.87
CA ALA A 138 -1.80 -6.94 -13.52
C ALA A 138 -1.02 -5.78 -14.18
N VAL A 139 -1.29 -5.47 -15.45
CA VAL A 139 -0.64 -4.34 -16.13
C VAL A 139 -1.01 -3.00 -15.48
N ILE A 140 -2.26 -2.79 -15.06
CA ILE A 140 -2.66 -1.59 -14.30
C ILE A 140 -1.87 -1.48 -12.99
N ALA A 141 -1.77 -2.57 -12.22
CA ALA A 141 -1.10 -2.59 -10.92
C ALA A 141 0.42 -2.32 -11.00
N PHE A 142 1.04 -2.60 -12.15
CA PHE A 142 2.47 -2.43 -12.38
C PHE A 142 2.87 -1.13 -13.10
N GLN A 143 1.94 -0.19 -13.30
CA GLN A 143 2.30 1.17 -13.69
C GLN A 143 3.38 1.76 -12.76
N ASP A 144 4.28 2.53 -13.35
CA ASP A 144 5.45 3.11 -12.69
C ASP A 144 6.38 2.07 -12.01
N TYR A 145 6.25 0.76 -12.25
CA TYR A 145 7.21 -0.21 -11.74
C TYR A 145 8.58 -0.06 -12.46
N PRO A 146 9.72 -0.09 -11.74
CA PRO A 146 11.05 0.07 -12.32
C PRO A 146 11.53 -1.22 -13.02
N PHE A 147 11.01 -1.49 -14.20
CA PHE A 147 11.46 -2.62 -15.00
C PHE A 147 12.86 -2.38 -15.58
N LYS A 148 13.52 -3.48 -15.97
CA LYS A 148 14.70 -3.45 -16.84
C LYS A 148 14.52 -4.48 -17.95
N THR A 149 14.90 -4.13 -19.16
CA THR A 149 14.90 -5.07 -20.30
C THR A 149 15.96 -6.16 -20.11
N ALA A 150 15.95 -7.19 -20.97
CA ALA A 150 16.96 -8.27 -20.94
C ALA A 150 18.42 -7.79 -21.06
N THR A 151 18.65 -6.58 -21.58
CA THR A 151 19.98 -5.94 -21.65
C THR A 151 20.30 -5.05 -20.44
N GLY A 152 19.40 -4.96 -19.45
CA GLY A 152 19.55 -4.13 -18.26
C GLY A 152 19.07 -2.69 -18.41
N LEU A 153 18.56 -2.29 -19.59
CA LEU A 153 18.04 -0.94 -19.81
C LEU A 153 16.81 -0.67 -18.92
N PRO A 154 16.83 0.32 -18.00
CA PRO A 154 15.70 0.62 -17.12
C PRO A 154 14.57 1.33 -17.88
N PHE A 155 13.34 1.03 -17.48
CA PHE A 155 12.14 1.72 -17.95
C PHE A 155 10.98 1.53 -16.96
N ARG A 156 9.96 2.35 -17.13
CA ARG A 156 8.64 2.28 -16.52
C ARG A 156 7.62 2.49 -17.63
N TYR A 157 6.37 2.22 -17.33
CA TYR A 157 5.29 2.62 -18.21
C TYR A 157 4.15 3.27 -17.43
N LYS A 158 3.38 4.06 -18.17
CA LYS A 158 2.04 4.52 -17.78
C LYS A 158 1.05 4.13 -18.86
N LEU A 159 -0.16 3.79 -18.46
CA LEU A 159 -1.26 3.61 -19.39
C LEU A 159 -1.72 4.99 -19.86
N LYS A 160 -1.91 5.14 -21.16
CA LYS A 160 -2.45 6.38 -21.71
C LYS A 160 -3.94 6.45 -21.45
N VAL A 161 -4.38 7.63 -21.03
CA VAL A 161 -5.78 7.94 -20.75
C VAL A 161 -6.36 8.64 -21.97
N GLY A 162 -7.49 8.13 -22.47
CA GLY A 162 -8.26 8.72 -23.55
C GLY A 162 -8.97 10.00 -23.12
N LYS A 163 -9.59 10.69 -24.07
CA LYS A 163 -10.35 11.93 -23.79
C LYS A 163 -11.55 11.72 -22.86
N ASN A 164 -12.04 10.48 -22.75
CA ASN A 164 -13.17 10.07 -21.90
C ASN A 164 -12.75 9.66 -20.47
N GLY A 165 -11.46 9.73 -20.13
CA GLY A 165 -10.97 9.29 -18.82
C GLY A 165 -10.68 7.79 -18.70
N GLU A 166 -11.01 6.99 -19.72
CA GLU A 166 -10.70 5.56 -19.75
C GLU A 166 -9.30 5.30 -20.33
N TYR A 167 -8.68 4.18 -19.95
CA TYR A 167 -7.41 3.79 -20.52
C TYR A 167 -7.59 3.38 -21.99
N ASN A 168 -6.80 3.97 -22.88
CA ASN A 168 -6.87 3.70 -24.32
C ASN A 168 -6.13 2.41 -24.73
N ARG A 169 -5.82 1.52 -23.77
CA ARG A 169 -5.08 0.28 -23.98
C ARG A 169 -3.72 0.50 -24.70
N GLU A 170 -3.00 1.57 -24.36
CA GLU A 170 -1.60 1.79 -24.78
C GLU A 170 -0.68 2.01 -23.57
N LEU A 171 0.48 1.37 -23.57
CA LEU A 171 1.51 1.54 -22.53
C LEU A 171 2.58 2.50 -23.05
N LEU A 172 2.64 3.69 -22.46
CA LEU A 172 3.68 4.69 -22.74
C LEU A 172 4.93 4.37 -21.94
N ILE A 173 6.02 4.05 -22.63
CA ILE A 173 7.32 3.79 -22.03
C ILE A 173 8.06 5.11 -21.80
N ASP A 174 8.56 5.31 -20.58
CA ASP A 174 9.28 6.52 -20.16
C ASP A 174 10.71 6.62 -20.74
N ARG A 175 10.83 6.84 -22.05
CA ARG A 175 12.13 7.03 -22.72
C ARG A 175 12.23 8.43 -23.35
N ARG A 176 13.43 9.03 -23.30
CA ARG A 176 13.75 10.39 -23.77
C ARG A 176 13.07 10.78 -25.10
N GLU A 177 12.59 12.03 -25.14
CA GLU A 177 12.03 12.87 -26.24
C GLU A 177 10.96 12.29 -27.17
N LYS A 178 10.93 10.97 -27.42
CA LYS A 178 9.89 10.28 -28.18
C LYS A 178 9.51 9.01 -27.42
N SER A 179 8.58 9.14 -26.46
CA SER A 179 8.05 8.02 -25.70
C SER A 179 7.61 6.91 -26.65
N LYS A 180 8.18 5.72 -26.50
CA LYS A 180 7.75 4.55 -27.27
C LYS A 180 6.43 4.06 -26.67
N SER A 181 5.40 3.89 -27.49
CA SER A 181 4.15 3.28 -27.08
C SER A 181 4.15 1.79 -27.42
N LEU A 182 3.66 0.95 -26.50
CA LEU A 182 3.32 -0.44 -26.76
C LEU A 182 1.81 -0.56 -26.87
N ALA A 183 1.33 -1.06 -28.01
CA ALA A 183 -0.07 -1.37 -28.18
C ALA A 183 -0.46 -2.57 -27.32
N TRP A 184 -1.65 -2.54 -26.71
CA TRP A 184 -2.17 -3.67 -25.94
C TRP A 184 -2.23 -4.97 -26.73
N SER A 185 -2.56 -4.91 -28.03
CA SER A 185 -2.54 -6.08 -28.91
C SER A 185 -1.17 -6.78 -28.96
N SER A 186 -0.06 -6.03 -28.84
CA SER A 186 1.28 -6.62 -28.76
C SER A 186 1.52 -7.33 -27.42
N VAL A 187 0.97 -6.79 -26.32
CA VAL A 187 1.03 -7.40 -24.99
C VAL A 187 0.22 -8.69 -24.95
N VAL A 188 -1.01 -8.66 -25.45
CA VAL A 188 -1.89 -9.84 -25.56
C VAL A 188 -1.27 -10.91 -26.44
N LEU A 189 -0.74 -10.55 -27.61
CA LEU A 189 -0.09 -11.52 -28.50
C LEU A 189 1.12 -12.18 -27.83
N ALA A 190 1.95 -11.42 -27.11
CA ALA A 190 3.08 -11.98 -26.39
C ALA A 190 2.63 -12.88 -25.22
N PHE A 191 1.54 -12.53 -24.55
CA PHE A 191 0.92 -13.34 -23.51
C PHE A 191 0.40 -14.68 -24.07
N GLU A 192 -0.36 -14.66 -25.16
CA GLU A 192 -0.86 -15.88 -25.80
C GLU A 192 0.27 -16.77 -26.30
N ASN A 193 1.33 -16.18 -26.86
CA ASN A 193 2.52 -16.93 -27.25
C ASN A 193 3.24 -17.52 -26.03
N SER A 194 3.30 -16.82 -24.90
CA SER A 194 3.95 -17.31 -23.69
C SER A 194 3.27 -18.56 -23.10
N LYS A 195 1.94 -18.66 -23.19
CA LYS A 195 1.19 -19.84 -22.72
C LYS A 195 1.59 -21.14 -23.43
N ARG A 196 2.11 -21.03 -24.65
CA ARG A 196 2.52 -22.17 -25.49
C ARG A 196 3.96 -22.61 -25.24
N ILE A 197 4.72 -21.84 -24.46
CA ILE A 197 6.14 -22.10 -24.20
C ILE A 197 6.30 -22.71 -22.82
N SER A 198 6.73 -23.97 -22.76
CA SER A 198 7.07 -24.65 -21.51
C SER A 198 8.54 -24.44 -21.10
N GLU A 199 9.42 -24.18 -22.06
CA GLU A 199 10.86 -24.01 -21.85
C GLU A 199 11.26 -22.58 -21.42
N GLU A 200 12.55 -22.39 -21.12
CA GLU A 200 13.09 -21.06 -20.85
C GLU A 200 13.10 -20.18 -22.10
N VAL A 201 12.52 -18.99 -21.98
CA VAL A 201 12.50 -18.00 -23.06
C VAL A 201 13.85 -17.26 -23.05
N LYS A 202 14.85 -17.76 -23.77
CA LYS A 202 16.24 -17.25 -23.75
C LYS A 202 16.40 -15.81 -24.26
N LYS A 203 15.49 -15.33 -25.12
CA LYS A 203 15.53 -13.99 -25.72
C LYS A 203 14.12 -13.45 -26.00
N PRO A 204 13.89 -12.12 -26.00
CA PRO A 204 12.56 -11.54 -26.28
C PRO A 204 11.92 -12.03 -27.57
N LYS A 205 12.70 -12.18 -28.65
CA LYS A 205 12.21 -12.65 -29.96
C LYS A 205 11.68 -14.10 -29.96
N ALA A 206 11.95 -14.89 -28.92
CA ALA A 206 11.34 -16.21 -28.78
C ALA A 206 9.84 -16.15 -28.45
N LEU A 207 9.33 -14.99 -27.99
CA LEU A 207 7.89 -14.74 -27.85
C LEU A 207 7.21 -14.40 -29.17
N GLY A 208 7.94 -14.38 -30.29
CA GLY A 208 7.45 -14.02 -31.62
C GLY A 208 7.97 -12.67 -32.13
N ASP A 209 7.67 -12.39 -33.40
CA ASP A 209 8.01 -11.11 -34.03
C ASP A 209 7.01 -10.02 -33.65
N ILE A 210 7.13 -9.55 -32.42
CA ILE A 210 6.21 -8.59 -31.81
C ILE A 210 6.90 -7.24 -31.65
N ARG A 211 6.21 -6.17 -32.05
CA ARG A 211 6.70 -4.80 -31.87
C ARG A 211 6.85 -4.50 -30.38
N GLY A 212 8.05 -4.06 -29.98
CA GLY A 212 8.32 -3.70 -28.58
C GLY A 212 8.44 -4.90 -27.63
N VAL A 213 8.59 -6.13 -28.15
CA VAL A 213 8.76 -7.35 -27.34
C VAL A 213 9.89 -7.27 -26.31
N SER A 214 10.92 -6.46 -26.56
CA SER A 214 12.01 -6.21 -25.60
C SER A 214 11.53 -5.60 -24.27
N TYR A 215 10.42 -4.86 -24.28
CA TYR A 215 9.80 -4.27 -23.10
C TYR A 215 8.72 -5.17 -22.50
N ILE A 216 8.05 -5.99 -23.32
CA ILE A 216 7.01 -6.92 -22.87
C ILE A 216 7.64 -8.13 -22.16
N TYR A 217 8.78 -8.60 -22.67
CA TYR A 217 9.52 -9.73 -22.11
C TYR A 217 9.78 -9.64 -20.59
N PRO A 218 10.36 -8.55 -20.04
CA PRO A 218 10.52 -8.40 -18.59
C PRO A 218 9.18 -8.27 -17.83
N ILE A 219 8.10 -7.81 -18.46
CA ILE A 219 6.76 -7.75 -17.85
C ILE A 219 6.21 -9.17 -17.68
N LEU A 220 6.26 -10.00 -18.72
CA LEU A 220 5.81 -11.39 -18.63
C LEU A 220 6.65 -12.20 -17.63
N TRP A 221 7.96 -12.00 -17.60
CA TRP A 221 8.82 -12.61 -16.57
C TRP A 221 8.44 -12.14 -15.17
N ARG A 222 8.21 -10.83 -14.99
CA ARG A 222 7.77 -10.27 -13.70
C ARG A 222 6.46 -10.88 -13.22
N PHE A 223 5.55 -11.13 -14.13
CA PHE A 223 4.25 -11.77 -13.85
C PHE A 223 4.38 -13.29 -13.70
N SER A 224 5.61 -13.83 -13.75
CA SER A 224 5.89 -15.27 -13.66
C SER A 224 5.17 -16.09 -14.74
N LEU A 225 4.92 -15.48 -15.90
CA LEU A 225 4.29 -16.13 -17.05
C LEU A 225 5.32 -16.84 -17.95
N ILE A 226 6.60 -16.48 -17.81
CA ILE A 226 7.71 -17.13 -18.51
C ILE A 226 8.87 -17.37 -17.54
N ARG A 227 9.63 -18.43 -17.83
CA ARG A 227 10.94 -18.66 -17.22
C ARG A 227 12.02 -18.07 -18.13
N VAL A 228 13.07 -17.54 -17.52
CA VAL A 228 14.21 -16.95 -18.22
C VAL A 228 15.51 -17.47 -17.62
N PRO A 229 16.61 -17.53 -18.38
CA PRO A 229 17.89 -17.94 -17.84
C PRO A 229 18.36 -17.02 -16.70
N GLU A 230 19.06 -17.57 -15.70
CA GLU A 230 19.53 -16.84 -14.51
C GLU A 230 20.34 -15.58 -14.87
N ALA A 231 21.18 -15.65 -15.92
CA ALA A 231 21.97 -14.52 -16.40
C ALA A 231 21.11 -13.36 -16.94
N ILE A 232 19.92 -13.65 -17.46
CA ILE A 232 18.95 -12.64 -17.91
C ILE A 232 18.18 -12.10 -16.70
N GLU A 233 17.76 -12.97 -15.77
CA GLU A 233 17.10 -12.59 -14.52
C GLU A 233 17.94 -11.60 -13.70
N LYS A 234 19.24 -11.87 -13.51
CA LYS A 234 20.16 -10.96 -12.80
C LYS A 234 20.21 -9.56 -13.43
N ARG A 235 20.14 -9.48 -14.76
CA ARG A 235 20.14 -8.20 -15.49
C ARG A 235 18.81 -7.45 -15.35
N MET A 236 17.69 -8.17 -15.38
CA MET A 236 16.36 -7.58 -15.26
C MET A 236 16.06 -7.13 -13.82
N GLY A 237 16.54 -7.88 -12.82
CA GLY A 237 16.37 -7.59 -11.41
C GLY A 237 14.92 -7.78 -10.94
N LYS A 238 14.74 -8.53 -9.85
CA LYS A 238 13.43 -8.68 -9.20
C LYS A 238 13.15 -7.50 -8.27
#